data_AF-A0A8T4CP39-F1
#
_entry.id   AF-A0A8T4CP39-F1
#
_cell.length_a   1.000
_cell.length_b   1.000
_cell.length_c   1.000
_cell.angle_alpha   90.00
_cell.angle_beta   90.00
_cell.angle_gamma   90.00
#
_symmetry.space_group_name_H-M   'P 1'
#
loop_
_entity.id
_entity.type
_entity.pdbx_description
1 polymer ?
#
loop_
_entity_poly.entity_id
_entity_poly.type
_entity_poly.pdbx_seq_one_letter_code
_entity_poly.pdbx_strand_id
1 'polypeptide(L)'
;MKYGMRCVALGLSVLLVACGESTPQQTSAPQVESASTDPKYQNPLLNMPPAQFAEVLAECGKVLYGAAAPTDAKCREDVKARAAKQGVTLSDANLDEPLVHDRYQFSTSSEKK
;
A
#
# COMPACT_ATOMS: atom_id res chain seq x y z
N MET A 1 32.76 31.04 49.37
CA MET A 1 32.52 30.29 50.62
C MET A 1 31.43 29.25 50.27
N LYS A 2 31.64 27.92 50.17
CA LYS A 2 32.11 26.91 51.16
C LYS A 2 31.32 27.08 52.47
N TYR A 3 30.46 26.21 53.01
CA TYR A 3 30.07 24.77 52.93
C TYR A 3 28.58 24.71 53.36
N GLY A 4 27.76 23.65 53.32
CA GLY A 4 27.81 22.17 53.29
C GLY A 4 26.33 21.73 53.41
N MET A 5 25.88 20.52 53.70
CA MET A 5 26.43 19.22 54.02
C MET A 5 25.21 18.26 54.01
N ARG A 6 25.26 17.25 53.12
CA ARG A 6 24.73 15.87 53.20
C ARG A 6 23.49 15.53 54.05
N CYS A 7 22.54 14.85 53.40
CA CYS A 7 22.02 13.57 53.91
C CYS A 7 22.00 12.53 52.79
N VAL A 8 22.71 11.44 53.05
CA VAL A 8 22.83 10.22 52.25
C VAL A 8 21.75 9.24 52.73
N ALA A 9 20.95 8.72 51.82
CA ALA A 9 20.25 7.45 51.98
C ALA A 9 20.12 6.84 50.56
N LEU A 10 21.13 6.11 50.08
CA LEU A 10 21.21 4.64 50.17
C LEU A 10 19.87 3.97 49.81
N GLY A 11 19.58 3.96 48.50
CA GLY A 11 18.67 3.03 47.86
C GLY A 11 19.42 2.29 46.76
N LEU A 12 20.26 1.34 47.17
CA LEU A 12 20.97 0.44 46.28
C LEU A 12 19.95 -0.59 45.75
N SER A 13 19.60 -0.53 44.48
CA SER A 13 18.94 -1.64 43.80
C SER A 13 19.31 -1.66 42.33
N VAL A 14 20.20 -2.61 42.02
CA VAL A 14 20.20 -3.44 40.81
C VAL A 14 20.67 -2.69 39.54
N LEU A 15 21.96 -2.80 39.14
CA LEU A 15 22.48 -3.90 38.29
C LEU A 15 21.58 -4.06 37.04
N LEU A 16 21.96 -3.87 35.78
CA LEU A 16 23.18 -4.19 35.07
C LEU A 16 22.98 -3.65 33.65
N VAL A 17 24.08 -3.15 33.07
CA VAL A 17 24.50 -3.42 31.69
C VAL A 17 23.66 -2.80 30.57
N ALA A 18 24.27 -1.76 30.01
CA ALA A 18 24.12 -1.36 28.62
C ALA A 18 24.18 -2.57 27.68
N CYS A 19 23.12 -2.77 26.91
CA CYS A 19 23.25 -3.21 25.53
C CYS A 19 22.37 -2.27 24.73
N GLY A 20 23.02 -1.43 23.92
CA GLY A 20 22.31 -0.57 22.99
C GLY A 20 21.51 -1.42 22.04
N GLU A 21 20.22 -1.15 21.93
CA GLU A 21 19.44 -1.69 20.85
C GLU A 21 18.62 -0.52 20.31
N SER A 22 19.13 0.01 19.20
CA SER A 22 18.40 0.93 18.33
C SER A 22 17.00 0.38 18.17
N THR A 23 16.02 1.06 18.77
CA THR A 23 14.62 0.80 18.47
C THR A 23 14.48 0.94 16.96
N PRO A 24 14.19 -0.12 16.20
CA PRO A 24 13.93 0.05 14.79
C PRO A 24 12.69 0.93 14.74
N GLN A 25 12.86 2.16 14.25
CA GLN A 25 11.75 2.89 13.66
C GLN A 25 11.16 1.93 12.64
N GLN A 26 10.03 1.35 13.01
CA GLN A 26 9.19 0.61 12.09
C GLN A 26 8.63 1.67 11.14
N THR A 27 9.46 2.07 10.19
CA THR A 27 9.02 2.73 8.96
C THR A 27 7.95 1.83 8.42
N SER A 28 6.70 2.28 8.52
CA SER A 28 5.57 1.72 7.81
C SER A 28 5.84 1.91 6.31
N ALA A 29 6.76 1.12 5.76
CA ALA A 29 6.81 0.90 4.34
C ALA A 29 5.44 0.31 3.99
N PRO A 30 4.73 0.84 2.98
CA PRO A 30 3.47 0.26 2.55
C PRO A 30 3.76 -1.21 2.24
N GLN A 31 3.12 -2.11 3.00
CA GLN A 31 3.23 -3.53 2.72
C GLN A 31 2.64 -3.73 1.33
N VAL A 32 3.52 -3.97 0.35
CA VAL A 32 3.09 -4.40 -0.98
C VAL A 32 2.43 -5.74 -0.74
N GLU A 33 1.10 -5.74 -0.76
CA GLU A 33 0.29 -6.93 -0.58
C GLU A 33 0.78 -7.98 -1.58
N SER A 34 1.27 -9.12 -1.06
CA SER A 34 1.93 -10.14 -1.87
C SER A 34 1.02 -10.59 -3.00
N ALA A 35 1.51 -10.45 -4.24
CA ALA A 35 0.93 -11.06 -5.42
C ALA A 35 0.61 -12.53 -5.12
N SER A 36 -0.66 -12.92 -5.30
CA SER A 36 -1.08 -14.30 -5.07
C SER A 36 -0.37 -15.23 -6.06
N THR A 37 0.26 -16.29 -5.54
CA THR A 37 0.97 -17.30 -6.36
C THR A 37 0.04 -18.30 -7.05
N ASP A 38 -1.24 -18.31 -6.67
CA ASP A 38 -2.23 -19.15 -7.31
C ASP A 38 -2.49 -18.64 -8.75
N PRO A 39 -2.40 -19.50 -9.77
CA PRO A 39 -2.58 -19.10 -11.17
C PRO A 39 -3.96 -18.49 -11.46
N LYS A 40 -4.99 -18.76 -10.63
CA LYS A 40 -6.30 -18.12 -10.74
C LYS A 40 -6.28 -16.63 -10.40
N TYR A 41 -5.35 -16.20 -9.54
CA TYR A 41 -5.26 -14.82 -9.06
C TYR A 41 -4.07 -14.07 -9.69
N GLN A 42 -3.51 -14.58 -10.79
CA GLN A 42 -2.46 -13.90 -11.55
C GLN A 42 -3.04 -12.83 -12.48
N ASN A 43 -3.80 -11.91 -11.93
CA ASN A 43 -4.21 -10.72 -12.65
C ASN A 43 -3.03 -9.74 -12.67
N PRO A 44 -2.43 -9.45 -13.84
CA PRO A 44 -1.27 -8.58 -13.90
C PRO A 44 -1.59 -7.15 -13.44
N LEU A 45 -2.85 -6.70 -13.53
CA LEU A 45 -3.28 -5.41 -12.99
C LEU A 45 -3.24 -5.42 -11.45
N LEU A 46 -3.63 -6.52 -10.80
CA LEU A 46 -3.55 -6.66 -9.33
C LEU A 46 -2.12 -6.77 -8.82
N ASN A 47 -1.22 -7.33 -9.63
CA ASN A 47 0.19 -7.49 -9.28
C ASN A 47 1.01 -6.20 -9.46
N MET A 48 0.46 -5.15 -10.08
CA MET A 48 1.15 -3.86 -10.22
C MET A 48 1.33 -3.15 -8.87
N PRO A 49 2.40 -2.35 -8.70
CA PRO A 49 2.52 -1.43 -7.57
C PRO A 49 1.33 -0.46 -7.47
N PRO A 50 0.94 0.01 -6.27
CA PRO A 50 -0.23 0.88 -6.08
C PRO A 50 -0.24 2.13 -6.96
N ALA A 51 0.92 2.79 -7.11
CA ALA A 51 1.05 3.98 -7.97
C ALA A 51 0.79 3.67 -9.45
N GLN A 52 1.31 2.54 -9.95
CA GLN A 52 1.11 2.10 -11.33
C GLN A 52 -0.34 1.69 -11.58
N PHE A 53 -0.96 0.98 -10.63
CA PHE A 53 -2.37 0.62 -10.70
C PHE A 53 -3.26 1.88 -10.81
N ALA A 54 -3.02 2.88 -9.96
CA ALA A 54 -3.73 4.15 -10.01
C ALA A 54 -3.49 4.91 -11.32
N GLU A 55 -2.26 4.91 -11.85
CA GLU A 55 -1.92 5.54 -13.13
C GLU A 55 -2.61 4.84 -14.33
N VAL A 56 -2.63 3.51 -14.32
CA VAL A 56 -3.25 2.71 -15.38
C VAL A 56 -4.76 2.95 -15.41
N LEU A 57 -5.42 2.96 -14.26
CA LEU A 57 -6.86 3.24 -14.18
C LEU A 57 -7.19 4.73 -14.39
N ALA A 58 -6.46 5.63 -13.76
CA ALA A 58 -6.66 7.09 -13.75
C ALA A 58 -8.17 7.46 -13.72
N GLU A 59 -8.59 8.38 -14.58
CA GLU A 59 -9.99 8.82 -14.71
C GLU A 59 -10.94 7.69 -15.10
N CYS A 60 -10.43 6.64 -15.78
CA CYS A 60 -11.24 5.50 -16.20
C CYS A 60 -11.60 4.56 -15.04
N GLY A 61 -10.85 4.58 -13.93
CA GLY A 61 -11.23 3.81 -12.76
C GLY A 61 -12.62 4.19 -12.24
N LYS A 62 -12.96 5.49 -12.25
CA LYS A 62 -14.27 5.97 -11.79
C LYS A 62 -15.39 5.58 -12.77
N VAL A 63 -15.10 5.55 -14.05
CA VAL A 63 -16.07 5.18 -15.09
C VAL A 63 -16.35 3.68 -15.04
N LEU A 64 -15.30 2.87 -14.87
CA LEU A 64 -15.41 1.41 -14.88
C LEU A 64 -15.88 0.83 -13.54
N TYR A 65 -15.51 1.44 -12.42
CA TYR A 65 -15.71 0.88 -11.07
C TYR A 65 -16.42 1.82 -10.09
N GLY A 66 -16.80 3.02 -10.53
CA GLY A 66 -17.62 3.95 -9.75
C GLY A 66 -19.11 3.63 -9.82
N ALA A 67 -19.94 4.62 -9.48
CA ALA A 67 -21.40 4.49 -9.49
C ALA A 67 -22.02 4.46 -10.91
N ALA A 68 -21.22 4.68 -11.94
CA ALA A 68 -21.65 4.61 -13.34
C ALA A 68 -21.61 3.14 -13.83
N ALA A 69 -22.42 2.81 -14.83
CA ALA A 69 -22.47 1.45 -15.37
C ALA A 69 -21.11 1.06 -16.02
N PRO A 70 -20.57 -0.15 -15.76
CA PRO A 70 -19.18 -0.55 -16.04
C PRO A 70 -18.84 -0.85 -17.52
N THR A 71 -19.54 -0.23 -18.48
CA THR A 71 -19.54 -0.63 -19.89
C THR A 71 -18.99 0.43 -20.84
N ASP A 72 -18.12 1.33 -20.36
CA ASP A 72 -17.42 2.26 -21.24
C ASP A 72 -16.26 1.56 -21.96
N ALA A 73 -16.53 1.12 -23.20
CA ALA A 73 -15.55 0.43 -24.03
C ALA A 73 -14.30 1.29 -24.29
N LYS A 74 -14.46 2.62 -24.38
CA LYS A 74 -13.33 3.53 -24.58
C LYS A 74 -12.38 3.51 -23.40
N CYS A 75 -12.91 3.55 -22.18
CA CYS A 75 -12.09 3.47 -20.98
C CYS A 75 -11.40 2.13 -20.81
N ARG A 76 -12.02 1.02 -21.21
CA ARG A 76 -11.35 -0.29 -21.24
C ARG A 76 -10.14 -0.28 -22.16
N GLU A 77 -10.30 0.23 -23.38
CA GLU A 77 -9.19 0.33 -24.34
C GLU A 77 -8.10 1.29 -23.86
N ASP A 78 -8.47 2.43 -23.28
CA ASP A 78 -7.50 3.39 -22.73
C ASP A 78 -6.71 2.79 -21.56
N VAL A 79 -7.35 2.00 -20.68
CA VAL A 79 -6.68 1.28 -19.60
C VAL A 79 -5.70 0.22 -20.14
N LYS A 80 -6.12 -0.59 -21.12
CA LYS A 80 -5.24 -1.57 -21.78
C LYS A 80 -4.04 -0.88 -22.44
N ALA A 81 -4.27 0.26 -23.10
CA ALA A 81 -3.21 1.04 -23.75
C ALA A 81 -2.19 1.61 -22.74
N ARG A 82 -2.65 2.08 -21.57
CA ARG A 82 -1.74 2.55 -20.50
C ARG A 82 -0.95 1.40 -19.89
N ALA A 83 -1.59 0.27 -19.61
CA ALA A 83 -0.90 -0.92 -19.12
C ALA A 83 0.17 -1.41 -20.12
N ALA A 84 -0.14 -1.39 -21.43
CA ALA A 84 0.79 -1.78 -22.47
C ALA A 84 2.05 -0.89 -22.51
N LYS A 85 1.92 0.41 -22.22
CA LYS A 85 3.07 1.33 -22.08
C LYS A 85 3.97 0.98 -20.90
N GLN A 86 3.42 0.31 -19.88
CA GLN A 86 4.15 -0.19 -18.72
C GLN A 86 4.64 -1.64 -18.92
N GLY A 87 4.51 -2.19 -20.13
CA GLY A 87 4.95 -3.56 -20.46
C GLY A 87 3.97 -4.64 -20.03
N VAL A 88 2.74 -4.29 -19.68
CA VAL A 88 1.71 -5.23 -19.24
C VAL A 88 0.59 -5.34 -20.27
N THR A 89 0.27 -6.57 -20.65
CA THR A 89 -0.88 -6.84 -21.52
C THR A 89 -2.10 -7.21 -20.68
N LEU A 90 -3.18 -6.47 -20.83
CA LEU A 90 -4.45 -6.73 -20.14
C LEU A 90 -5.49 -7.26 -21.12
N SER A 91 -6.26 -8.25 -20.67
CA SER A 91 -7.49 -8.70 -21.32
C SER A 91 -8.71 -8.10 -20.62
N ASP A 92 -9.89 -8.13 -21.27
CA ASP A 92 -11.14 -7.71 -20.63
C ASP A 92 -11.43 -8.51 -19.37
N ALA A 93 -11.13 -9.80 -19.36
CA ALA A 93 -11.26 -10.65 -18.17
C ALA A 93 -10.43 -10.14 -16.98
N ASN A 94 -9.29 -9.48 -17.23
CA ASN A 94 -8.52 -8.87 -16.16
C ASN A 94 -9.21 -7.61 -15.59
N LEU A 95 -9.91 -6.85 -16.43
CA LEU A 95 -10.64 -5.65 -16.00
C LEU A 95 -11.97 -5.99 -15.33
N ASP A 96 -12.58 -7.12 -15.70
CA ASP A 96 -13.83 -7.64 -15.14
C ASP A 96 -13.64 -8.42 -13.83
N GLU A 97 -12.40 -8.58 -13.38
CA GLU A 97 -12.11 -9.31 -12.16
C GLU A 97 -12.62 -8.54 -10.92
N PRO A 98 -13.46 -9.15 -10.05
CA PRO A 98 -14.03 -8.46 -8.90
C PRO A 98 -12.99 -7.83 -7.97
N LEU A 99 -11.83 -8.48 -7.81
CA LEU A 99 -10.75 -7.99 -6.97
C LEU A 99 -10.14 -6.67 -7.48
N VAL A 100 -10.22 -6.39 -8.78
CA VAL A 100 -9.78 -5.10 -9.35
C VAL A 100 -10.72 -3.99 -8.90
N HIS A 101 -12.03 -4.26 -8.87
CA HIS A 101 -13.01 -3.33 -8.32
C HIS A 101 -12.76 -3.07 -6.84
N ASP A 102 -12.60 -4.13 -6.04
CA ASP A 102 -12.34 -4.02 -4.60
C ASP A 102 -11.08 -3.17 -4.34
N ARG A 103 -9.98 -3.50 -5.02
CA ARG A 103 -8.72 -2.74 -4.91
C ARG A 103 -8.90 -1.27 -5.27
N TYR A 104 -9.66 -0.97 -6.33
CA TYR A 104 -9.98 0.40 -6.71
C TYR A 104 -10.77 1.13 -5.61
N GLN A 105 -11.79 0.50 -5.02
CA GLN A 105 -12.56 1.10 -3.93
C GLN A 105 -11.70 1.36 -2.69
N PHE A 106 -10.81 0.44 -2.32
CA PHE A 106 -9.89 0.62 -1.19
C PHE A 106 -8.89 1.76 -1.42
N SER A 107 -8.32 1.85 -2.63
CA SER A 107 -7.36 2.91 -2.98
C SER A 107 -8.00 4.30 -2.89
N THR A 108 -9.21 4.47 -3.45
CA THR A 108 -9.91 5.76 -3.48
C THR A 108 -10.59 6.15 -2.16
N SER A 109 -10.92 5.17 -1.30
CA SER A 109 -11.48 5.44 0.03
C SER A 109 -10.43 5.90 1.03
N SER A 110 -9.17 5.50 0.85
CA SER A 110 -8.07 5.85 1.76
C SER A 110 -7.56 7.29 1.58
N GLU A 111 -7.77 7.90 0.40
CA GLU A 111 -7.40 9.29 0.10
C GLU A 111 -8.32 10.34 0.73
N LYS A 112 -9.42 9.94 1.38
CA LYS A 112 -10.40 10.86 2.00
C LYS A 112 -10.14 11.23 3.47
N LYS A 113 -8.98 10.87 4.04
CA LYS A 113 -8.70 11.08 5.48
C LYS A 113 -7.60 12.09 5.75
#